data_AF-A0A5P3AZP1-F1
#
_entry.id   AF-A0A5P3AZP1-F1
#
_cell.length_a   1.000
_cell.length_b   1.000
_cell.length_c   1.000
_cell.angle_alpha   90.00
_cell.angle_beta   90.00
_cell.angle_gamma   90.00
#
_symmetry.space_group_name_H-M   'P 1'
#
loop_
_entity.id
_entity.type
_entity.pdbx_description
1 polymer ?
#
loop_
_entity_poly.entity_id
_entity_poly.type
_entity_poly.pdbx_seq_one_letter_code
_entity_poly.pdbx_strand_id
1 'polypeptide(L)'
;MNLRKDNKKKKPMQLMLDEISGMMGVSQEMILSRMISRNISDSRMLFCYMAYEEGYLFREIASFLKISRCRATTAYYDVRLRKEKFRPIIARLAGCGTGGV
;
A
#
# COMPACT_ATOMS: atom_id res chain seq x y z
N MET A 1 -7.34 22.68 9.99
CA MET A 1 -7.58 21.52 9.10
C MET A 1 -6.94 21.85 7.76
N ASN A 2 -5.90 21.11 7.36
CA ASN A 2 -5.20 21.40 6.11
C ASN A 2 -6.09 21.08 4.91
N LEU A 3 -6.27 22.10 4.05
CA LEU A 3 -6.84 22.00 2.72
C LEU A 3 -6.27 20.76 2.03
N ARG A 4 -7.15 19.83 1.64
CA ARG A 4 -6.77 18.75 0.72
C ARG A 4 -6.35 19.39 -0.59
N LYS A 5 -5.04 19.50 -0.76
CA LYS A 5 -4.35 19.92 -1.98
C LYS A 5 -4.85 19.08 -3.14
N ASP A 6 -5.36 19.80 -4.15
CA ASP A 6 -5.45 19.46 -5.55
C ASP A 6 -6.34 18.26 -5.94
N ASN A 7 -7.08 18.44 -7.04
CA ASN A 7 -7.83 17.42 -7.77
C ASN A 7 -6.90 16.36 -8.40
N LYS A 8 -5.91 15.86 -7.65
CA LYS A 8 -5.06 14.77 -8.08
C LYS A 8 -5.95 13.53 -8.11
N LYS A 9 -6.20 13.01 -9.31
CA LYS A 9 -6.89 11.72 -9.47
C LYS A 9 -6.10 10.69 -8.67
N LYS A 10 -6.78 10.02 -7.73
CA LYS A 10 -6.21 8.92 -6.95
C LYS A 10 -5.60 7.91 -7.92
N LYS A 11 -4.37 7.50 -7.65
CA LYS A 11 -3.74 6.40 -8.36
C LYS A 11 -4.58 5.14 -8.22
N PRO A 12 -4.92 4.42 -9.31
CA PRO A 12 -5.70 3.20 -9.21
C PRO A 12 -5.06 2.17 -8.28
N MET A 13 -5.86 1.55 -7.40
CA MET A 13 -5.39 0.51 -6.49
C MET A 13 -4.66 -0.63 -7.21
N GLN A 14 -5.11 -0.98 -8.42
CA GLN A 14 -4.46 -2.00 -9.24
C GLN A 14 -3.02 -1.61 -9.62
N LEU A 15 -2.76 -0.33 -9.91
CA LEU A 15 -1.43 0.16 -10.24
C LEU A 15 -0.51 0.18 -9.01
N MET A 16 -1.04 0.55 -7.84
CA MET A 16 -0.29 0.45 -6.58
C MET A 16 0.06 -1.00 -6.21
N LEU A 17 -0.86 -1.93 -6.49
CA LEU A 17 -0.63 -3.36 -6.27
C LEU A 17 0.51 -3.87 -7.16
N ASP A 18 0.54 -3.45 -8.43
CA ASP A 18 1.58 -3.83 -9.38
C ASP A 18 2.97 -3.34 -8.95
N GLU A 19 3.08 -2.08 -8.54
CA GLU A 19 4.36 -1.52 -8.07
C GLU A 19 4.88 -2.20 -6.81
N ILE A 20 4.00 -2.49 -5.86
CA ILE A 20 4.36 -3.22 -4.64
C ILE A 20 4.76 -4.66 -4.98
N SER A 21 4.05 -5.31 -5.90
CA SER A 21 4.38 -6.65 -6.38
C SER A 21 5.78 -6.69 -6.99
N GLY A 22 6.08 -5.75 -7.90
CA GLY A 22 7.39 -5.63 -8.55
C GLY A 22 8.51 -5.32 -7.55
N MET A 23 8.28 -4.40 -6.61
CA MET A 23 9.30 -4.00 -5.64
C MET A 23 9.59 -5.06 -4.58
N MET A 24 8.57 -5.81 -4.16
CA MET A 24 8.69 -6.81 -3.10
C MET A 24 9.04 -8.20 -3.63
N GLY A 25 8.99 -8.42 -4.95
CA GLY A 25 9.18 -9.74 -5.56
C GLY A 25 8.11 -10.75 -5.13
N VAL A 26 6.88 -10.28 -4.85
CA VAL A 26 5.75 -11.11 -4.43
C VAL A 26 4.62 -10.90 -5.43
N SER A 27 4.10 -11.98 -6.02
CA SER A 27 3.03 -11.87 -7.02
C SER A 27 1.77 -11.22 -6.45
N GLN A 28 1.05 -10.47 -7.29
CA GLN A 28 -0.21 -9.83 -6.93
C GLN A 28 -1.22 -10.84 -6.37
N GLU A 29 -1.29 -12.04 -6.95
CA GLU A 29 -2.16 -13.13 -6.47
C GLU A 29 -1.83 -13.53 -5.04
N MET A 30 -0.54 -13.63 -4.69
CA MET A 30 -0.12 -13.95 -3.33
C MET A 30 -0.54 -12.84 -2.36
N ILE A 31 -0.39 -11.58 -2.74
CA ILE A 31 -0.83 -10.42 -1.94
C ILE A 31 -2.36 -10.44 -1.72
N LEU A 32 -3.14 -10.81 -2.74
CA LEU A 32 -4.61 -10.89 -2.65
C LEU A 32 -5.12 -12.19 -2.00
N SER A 33 -4.28 -13.22 -1.89
CA SER A 33 -4.64 -14.51 -1.31
C SER A 33 -4.79 -14.45 0.22
N ARG A 34 -5.11 -15.59 0.85
CA ARG A 34 -5.04 -15.77 2.31
C ARG A 34 -3.68 -16.27 2.80
N MET A 35 -2.71 -16.46 1.91
CA MET A 35 -1.40 -17.04 2.24
C MET A 35 -0.63 -16.14 3.22
N ILE A 36 -0.01 -16.75 4.24
CA ILE A 36 0.72 -16.03 5.28
C ILE A 36 2.19 -16.39 5.16
N SER A 37 2.98 -15.44 4.66
CA SER A 37 4.43 -15.43 4.80
C SER A 37 4.87 -14.02 5.22
N ARG A 38 6.09 -13.86 5.72
CA ARG A 38 6.61 -12.56 6.17
C ARG A 38 6.57 -11.53 5.04
N ASN A 39 7.08 -11.90 3.87
CA ASN A 39 7.13 -11.01 2.70
C ASN A 39 5.74 -10.67 2.18
N ILE A 40 4.83 -11.65 2.10
CA ILE A 40 3.45 -11.40 1.64
C ILE A 40 2.71 -10.47 2.63
N SER A 41 2.90 -10.69 3.93
CA SER A 41 2.30 -9.85 4.96
C SER A 41 2.84 -8.43 4.90
N ASP A 42 4.16 -8.26 4.77
CA ASP A 42 4.80 -6.95 4.60
C ASP A 42 4.29 -6.23 3.33
N SER A 43 4.10 -6.95 2.21
CA SER A 43 3.52 -6.39 0.99
C SER A 43 2.07 -5.92 1.17
N ARG A 44 1.21 -6.73 1.83
CA ARG A 44 -0.17 -6.32 2.13
C ARG A 44 -0.22 -5.09 3.04
N MET A 45 0.68 -5.03 4.00
CA MET A 45 0.79 -3.91 4.92
C MET A 45 1.21 -2.62 4.21
N LEU A 46 2.23 -2.71 3.35
CA LEU A 46 2.66 -1.61 2.48
C LEU A 46 1.52 -1.15 1.58
N PHE A 47 0.74 -2.06 1.01
CA PHE A 47 -0.43 -1.70 0.21
C PHE A 47 -1.46 -0.91 1.02
N CYS A 48 -1.79 -1.37 2.23
CA CYS A 48 -2.72 -0.65 3.11
C CYS A 48 -2.20 0.74 3.47
N TYR A 49 -0.90 0.88 3.69
CA TYR A 49 -0.26 2.16 3.96
C TYR A 49 -0.37 3.09 2.75
N MET A 50 0.14 2.67 1.59
CA MET A 50 0.19 3.49 0.38
C MET A 50 -1.20 3.89 -0.11
N ALA A 51 -2.15 2.96 -0.13
CA ALA A 51 -3.52 3.26 -0.57
C ALA A 51 -4.22 4.26 0.36
N TYR A 52 -3.96 4.21 1.67
CA TYR A 52 -4.52 5.20 2.59
C TYR A 52 -3.88 6.58 2.40
N GLU A 53 -2.55 6.65 2.23
CA GLU A 53 -1.84 7.91 1.97
C GLU A 53 -2.24 8.52 0.61
N GLU A 54 -2.61 7.70 -0.38
CA GLU A 54 -3.20 8.12 -1.66
C GLU A 54 -4.65 8.67 -1.50
N GLY A 55 -5.27 8.44 -0.34
CA GLY A 55 -6.59 8.99 0.02
C GLY A 55 -7.76 8.02 -0.10
N TYR A 56 -7.51 6.70 -0.19
CA TYR A 56 -8.56 5.69 -0.09
C TYR A 56 -8.99 5.46 1.36
N LEU A 57 -10.28 5.18 1.56
CA LEU A 57 -10.83 4.80 2.85
C LEU A 57 -10.48 3.35 3.17
N PHE A 58 -10.31 3.02 4.46
CA PHE A 58 -10.05 1.64 4.89
C PHE A 58 -11.11 0.64 4.40
N ARG A 59 -12.36 1.08 4.21
CA ARG A 59 -13.42 0.23 3.64
C ARG A 59 -13.12 -0.15 2.19
N GLU A 60 -12.65 0.80 1.38
CA GLU A 60 -12.31 0.59 -0.02
C GLU A 60 -11.10 -0.35 -0.14
N ILE A 61 -10.06 -0.09 0.66
CA ILE A 61 -8.83 -0.89 0.71
C ILE A 61 -9.14 -2.33 1.15
N ALA A 62 -9.90 -2.49 2.23
CA ALA A 62 -10.28 -3.80 2.75
C ALA A 62 -11.13 -4.60 1.74
N SER A 63 -12.03 -3.91 1.03
CA SER A 63 -12.84 -4.53 -0.04
C SER A 63 -11.95 -5.03 -1.18
N PHE A 64 -10.97 -4.24 -1.62
CA PHE A 64 -10.04 -4.62 -2.67
C PHE A 64 -9.20 -5.84 -2.29
N LEU A 65 -8.65 -5.84 -1.07
CA LEU A 65 -7.86 -6.96 -0.54
C LEU A 65 -8.68 -8.16 -0.05
N LYS A 66 -10.03 -8.08 -0.09
CA LYS A 66 -10.94 -9.11 0.46
C LYS A 66 -10.64 -9.47 1.93
N ILE A 67 -10.32 -8.47 2.74
CA ILE A 67 -10.09 -8.60 4.20
C ILE A 67 -11.07 -7.75 5.00
N SER A 68 -11.08 -7.89 6.32
CA SER A 68 -11.88 -7.01 7.18
C SER A 68 -11.25 -5.61 7.31
N ARG A 69 -12.09 -4.59 7.48
CA ARG A 69 -11.66 -3.20 7.74
C ARG A 69 -10.68 -3.10 8.90
N CYS A 70 -10.91 -3.86 9.97
CA CYS A 70 -10.02 -3.89 11.14
C CYS A 70 -8.62 -4.34 10.75
N ARG A 71 -8.49 -5.39 9.93
CA ARG A 71 -7.18 -5.87 9.46
C ARG A 71 -6.45 -4.84 8.59
N ALA A 72 -7.17 -4.14 7.71
CA ALA A 72 -6.58 -3.05 6.92
C ALA A 72 -6.10 -1.88 7.81
N THR A 73 -6.86 -1.56 8.86
CA THR A 73 -6.52 -0.50 9.81
C THR A 73 -5.29 -0.87 10.64
N THR A 74 -5.24 -2.08 11.19
CA THR A 74 -4.06 -2.58 11.93
C THR A 74 -2.82 -2.60 11.03
N ALA A 75 -2.95 -3.10 9.80
CA ALA A 75 -1.86 -3.13 8.85
C ALA A 75 -1.27 -1.74 8.56
N TYR A 76 -2.11 -0.72 8.43
CA TYR A 76 -1.69 0.67 8.27
C TYR A 76 -0.87 1.17 9.48
N TYR A 77 -1.40 1.02 10.69
CA TYR A 77 -0.73 1.51 11.91
C TYR A 77 0.56 0.76 12.20
N ASP A 78 0.62 -0.53 11.90
CA ASP A 78 1.83 -1.31 12.05
C ASP A 78 2.98 -0.82 11.18
N VAL A 79 2.71 -0.36 9.95
CA VAL A 79 3.73 0.24 9.07
C VAL A 79 4.20 1.58 9.66
N ARG A 80 3.27 2.38 10.19
CA ARG A 80 3.59 3.65 10.86
C ARG A 80 4.46 3.46 12.09
N LEU A 81 4.20 2.45 12.90
CA LEU A 81 4.99 2.11 14.08
C LEU A 81 6.37 1.55 13.69
N ARG A 82 6.45 0.76 12.61
CA ARG A 82 7.68 0.15 12.09
C ARG A 82 8.29 0.96 10.95
N LYS A 83 8.22 2.30 11.03
CA LYS A 83 8.55 3.19 9.92
C LYS A 83 9.96 2.97 9.38
N GLU A 84 10.95 2.71 10.24
CA GLU A 84 12.35 2.52 9.82
C GLU A 84 12.53 1.34 8.87
N LYS A 85 11.83 0.22 9.12
CA LYS A 85 11.86 -0.96 8.25
C LYS A 85 11.33 -0.66 6.86
N PHE A 86 10.22 0.08 6.78
CA PHE A 86 9.50 0.31 5.52
C PHE A 86 9.94 1.58 4.80
N ARG A 87 10.64 2.50 5.48
CA ARG A 87 11.13 3.78 4.93
C ARG A 87 11.87 3.65 3.60
N PRO A 88 12.86 2.75 3.41
CA PRO A 88 13.56 2.65 2.13
C PRO A 88 12.64 2.19 0.99
N ILE A 89 11.67 1.31 1.29
CA ILE A 89 10.71 0.79 0.32
C ILE A 89 9.72 1.88 -0.07
N ILE A 90 9.14 2.58 0.91
CA ILE A 90 8.22 3.70 0.70
C ILE A 90 8.89 4.82 -0.10
N ALA A 91 10.14 5.16 0.22
CA ALA A 91 10.89 6.18 -0.51
C ALA A 91 11.10 5.81 -1.98
N ARG A 92 11.41 4.54 -2.26
CA ARG A 92 11.51 4.04 -3.64
C ARG A 92 10.17 4.07 -4.37
N LEU A 93 9.08 3.65 -3.73
CA LEU A 93 7.73 3.69 -4.34
C LEU A 93 7.28 5.12 -4.64
N ALA A 94 7.60 6.07 -3.75
CA ALA A 94 7.30 7.49 -3.96
C ALA A 94 8.18 8.14 -5.04
N GLY A 95 9.44 7.71 -5.17
CA GLY A 95 10.41 8.23 -6.15
C GLY A 95 10.31 7.61 -7.55
N CYS A 96 9.65 6.45 -7.70
CA CYS A 96 9.48 5.77 -8.99
C CYS A 96 8.55 6.52 -9.97
N GLY A 97 8.00 7.69 -9.57
CA GLY A 97 7.17 8.57 -10.40
C GLY A 97 7.91 9.68 -11.15
N THR A 98 9.25 9.78 -11.04
CA THR A 98 10.06 10.77 -11.77
C THR A 98 11.20 10.06 -12.51
N GLY A 99 10.85 9.31 -13.54
CA GLY A 99 11.77 8.69 -14.50
C GLY A 99 11.37 9.03 -15.92
N GLY A 100 11.18 10.33 -16.21
CA GLY A 100 11.19 10.84 -17.57
C GLY A 100 12.61 11.26 -17.89
N VAL A 101 13.31 10.42 -18.65
CA VAL A 101 14.45 10.82 -19.48
C VAL A 101 13.90 11.14 -20.85
#